data_AF-A0A6B3GM27-F1
#
_entry.id   AF-A0A6B3GM27-F1
#
_cell.length_a   1.000
_cell.length_b   1.000
_cell.length_c   1.000
_cell.angle_alpha   90.00
_cell.angle_beta   90.00
_cell.angle_gamma   90.00
#
_symmetry.space_group_name_H-M   'P 1'
#
loop_
_entity.id
_entity.type
_entity.pdbx_description
1 polymer ?
#
loop_
_entity_poly.entity_id
_entity_poly.type
_entity_poly.pdbx_seq_one_letter_code
_entity_poly.pdbx_strand_id
1 'polypeptide(L)' 'MAVAVALVRGFARSRTGELGNFWADLVRGTVRILLPISVIGAIVLVACGAIQNFSGIHQVGQFMGGTQEWNGGAVASQ' A
#
# COMPACT_ATOMS: atom_id res chain seq x y z
N MET A 1 -6.96 7.08 8.45
CA MET A 1 -5.62 6.76 7.88
C MET A 1 -4.59 7.87 8.12
N ALA A 2 -4.89 9.15 7.89
CA ALA A 2 -3.92 10.25 8.07
C ALA A 2 -3.35 10.40 9.50
N VAL A 3 -4.15 10.15 10.54
CA VAL A 3 -3.76 10.35 11.95
C VAL A 3 -2.79 9.27 12.46
N ALA A 4 -2.93 8.03 11.98
CA ALA A 4 -2.07 6.91 12.40
C ALA A 4 -0.62 7.09 11.92
N VAL A 5 -0.44 7.60 10.70
CA VAL A 5 0.89 7.91 10.14
C VAL A 5 1.56 9.07 10.91
N ALA A 6 0.79 10.06 11.36
CA ALA A 6 1.30 11.15 12.20
C ALA A 6 1.74 10.66 13.60
N LEU A 7 1.02 9.71 14.19
CA LEU A 7 1.35 9.11 15.49
C LEU A 7 2.63 8.25 15.46
N VAL A 8 2.79 7.38 14.44
CA VAL A 8 4.01 6.56 14.29
C VAL A 8 5.26 7.43 14.11
N ARG A 9 5.11 8.60 13.45
CA ARG A 9 6.17 9.62 13.33
C ARG A 9 6.52 10.33 14.63
N GLY A 10 5.53 10.58 15.48
CA GLY A 10 5.74 11.13 16.82
C GLY A 10 6.55 10.19 17.71
N PHE A 11 6.31 8.88 17.62
CA PHE A 11 7.01 7.87 18.44
C PHE A 11 8.41 7.50 17.93
N ALA A 12 8.66 7.52 16.62
CA ALA A 12 9.99 7.23 16.06
C ALA A 12 11.02 8.35 16.35
N ARG A 13 10.56 9.58 16.64
CA ARG A 13 11.42 10.72 16.99
C ARG A 13 11.72 10.73 18.49
N SER A 14 12.39 9.70 18.98
CA SER A 14 13.08 9.76 20.28
C SER A 14 14.57 10.02 20.01
N ARG A 15 15.13 11.07 20.63
CA ARG A 15 16.55 11.49 20.65
C ARG A 15 17.03 12.38 19.49
N THR A 16 16.86 13.70 19.65
CA THR A 16 17.96 14.69 19.70
C THR A 16 17.37 16.09 19.90
N GLY A 17 17.95 16.89 20.79
CA GLY A 17 17.41 18.18 21.28
C GLY A 17 17.45 19.36 20.30
N GLU A 18 17.75 19.14 19.02
CA GLU A 18 17.63 20.14 17.96
C GLU A 18 16.57 19.68 16.96
N LEU A 19 15.57 20.51 16.74
CA LEU A 19 14.46 20.21 15.84
C LEU A 19 14.97 20.29 14.39
N GLY A 20 15.65 19.24 13.92
CA GLY A 20 16.11 19.10 12.54
C GLY A 20 14.97 19.19 11.51
N ASN A 21 15.33 19.22 10.22
CA ASN A 21 14.41 19.44 9.10
C ASN A 21 13.31 18.36 9.00
N PHE A 22 12.10 18.73 9.42
CA PHE A 22 10.91 17.88 9.36
C PHE A 22 10.66 17.28 7.97
N TRP A 23 10.81 18.06 6.90
CA TRP A 23 10.57 17.60 5.53
C TRP A 23 11.58 16.54 5.11
N ALA A 24 12.84 16.69 5.51
CA ALA A 24 13.89 15.72 5.22
C ALA A 24 13.62 14.37 5.90
N ASP A 25 13.15 14.40 7.15
CA ASP A 25 12.79 13.18 7.89
C ASP A 25 11.52 12.54 7.34
N LEU A 26 10.55 13.35 6.92
CA LEU A 26 9.33 12.87 6.25
C LEU A 26 9.68 12.12 4.96
N VAL A 27 10.52 12.70 4.10
CA VAL A 27 10.92 12.06 2.84
C VAL A 27 11.76 10.81 3.10
N ARG A 28 12.77 10.87 3.98
CA ARG A 28 13.63 9.71 4.29
C ARG A 28 12.84 8.57 4.90
N GLY A 29 11.94 8.85 5.84
CA GLY A 29 11.11 7.82 6.47
C GLY A 29 10.16 7.16 5.47
N THR A 30 9.52 7.94 4.60
CA THR A 30 8.63 7.38 3.57
C THR A 30 9.41 6.52 2.56
N VAL A 31 10.53 7.02 2.03
CA VAL A 31 11.28 6.33 0.98
C VAL A 31 12.08 5.13 1.51
N ARG A 32 12.67 5.22 2.71
CA ARG A 32 13.55 4.18 3.24
C ARG A 32 12.87 3.16 4.15
N ILE A 33 11.69 3.46 4.70
CA ILE A 33 10.98 2.57 5.64
C ILE A 33 9.63 2.17 5.07
N LEU A 34 8.75 3.13 4.78
CA LEU A 34 7.38 2.80 4.36
C LEU A 34 7.35 2.12 2.99
N LEU A 35 8.13 2.61 2.03
CA LEU A 35 8.17 2.08 0.67
C LEU A 35 8.69 0.63 0.59
N PRO A 36 9.81 0.22 1.23
CA PRO A 36 10.21 -1.18 1.21
C PRO A 36 9.23 -2.09 1.94
N ILE A 37 8.65 -1.64 3.06
CA ILE A 37 7.64 -2.43 3.80
C ILE A 37 6.37 -2.61 2.95
N SER A 38 5.90 -1.57 2.25
CA SER A 38 4.70 -1.68 1.41
C SER A 38 4.91 -2.61 0.22
N VAL A 39 6.11 -2.64 -0.38
CA VAL A 39 6.46 -3.59 -1.44
C VAL A 39 6.39 -5.02 -0.92
N ILE A 40 6.96 -5.30 0.25
CA ILE A 40 6.90 -6.63 0.86
C ILE A 40 5.44 -7.01 1.15
N GLY A 41 4.66 -6.10 1.74
CA GLY A 41 3.24 -6.31 2.00
C GLY A 41 2.43 -6.61 0.74
N ALA A 42 2.68 -5.87 -0.34
CA ALA A 42 2.04 -6.10 -1.63
C ALA A 42 2.37 -7.49 -2.19
N ILE A 43 3.63 -7.93 -2.11
CA ILE A 43 4.03 -9.27 -2.56
C ILE A 43 3.30 -10.36 -1.76
N VAL A 44 3.22 -10.21 -0.43
CA VAL A 44 2.49 -11.15 0.44
C VAL A 44 1.00 -11.19 0.08
N LEU A 45 0.38 -10.03 -0.11
CA LEU A 45 -1.03 -9.92 -0.50
C LEU A 45 -1.29 -10.59 -1.86
N VAL A 46 -0.42 -10.35 -2.85
CA VAL A 46 -0.50 -11.02 -4.16
C VAL A 46 -0.36 -12.54 -4.01
N ALA A 47 0.57 -13.02 -3.18
CA ALA A 47 0.72 -14.45 -2.90
C ALA A 47 -0.53 -15.04 -2.21
N CYS A 48 -1.25 -14.26 -1.42
CA CYS A 48 -2.53 -14.64 -0.81
C CYS A 48 -3.75 -14.50 -1.77
N GLY A 49 -3.54 -14.06 -3.01
CA GLY A 49 -4.61 -13.96 -4.02
C GLY A 49 -5.22 -12.57 -4.20
N ALA A 50 -4.60 -11.52 -3.64
CA ALA A 50 -5.01 -10.15 -3.93
C ALA A 50 -4.75 -9.79 -5.41
N ILE A 51 -5.68 -9.03 -6.00
CA ILE A 51 -5.62 -8.63 -7.40
C ILE A 51 -4.56 -7.52 -7.54
N GLN A 52 -3.56 -7.76 -8.40
CA GLN A 52 -2.54 -6.78 -8.75
C GLN A 52 -2.26 -6.83 -10.25
N ASN A 53 -3.15 -6.21 -11.03
CA ASN A 53 -3.03 -6.14 -12.47
C ASN A 53 -3.57 -4.81 -13.02
N PHE A 54 -3.28 -4.54 -14.29
CA PHE A 54 -3.79 -3.39 -15.02
C PHE A 54 -4.82 -3.81 -16.09
N SER A 55 -5.47 -4.96 -15.91
CA SER A 55 -6.50 -5.41 -16.86
C SER A 55 -7.80 -4.64 -16.65
N GLY A 56 -8.49 -4.34 -17.76
CA GLY A 56 -9.87 -3.87 -17.72
C GLY A 56 -10.83 -4.93 -17.20
N ILE A 57 -12.12 -4.59 -17.19
CA ILE A 57 -13.20 -5.48 -16.75
C ILE A 57 -13.20 -6.75 -17.61
N HIS A 58 -13.12 -7.92 -16.96
CA HIS A 58 -13.10 -9.21 -17.62
C HIS A 58 -14.48 -9.87 -17.52
N GLN A 59 -15.08 -10.23 -18.65
CA GLN A 59 -16.33 -10.99 -18.65
C GLN A 59 -16.04 -12.48 -18.52
N VAL A 60 -16.54 -13.11 -17.45
CA VAL A 60 -16.45 -14.54 -17.18
C VAL A 60 -17.84 -15.16 -17.25
N GLY A 61 -17.95 -16.27 -18.00
CA GLY A 61 -19.20 -17.02 -18.12
C GLY A 61 -19.55 -17.74 -16.82
N GLN A 62 -20.84 -17.76 -16.48
CA GLN A 62 -21.38 -18.45 -15.31
C GLN A 62 -21.92 -19.84 -15.68
N PHE A 63 -21.77 -20.81 -14.77
CA PHE A 63 -22.27 -22.18 -14.96
C PHE A 63 -23.80 -22.27 -15.12
N MET A 64 -24.55 -21.30 -14.59
CA MET A 64 -26.02 -21.24 -14.68
C MET A 64 -26.53 -20.43 -15.88
N GLY A 65 -25.63 -19.96 -16.76
CA GLY A 65 -25.97 -19.03 -17.84
C GLY A 65 -26.02 -17.59 -17.35
N GLY A 66 -25.13 -16.76 -17.86
CA GLY A 66 -24.98 -15.35 -17.50
C GLY A 66 -23.54 -14.86 -17.66
N THR A 67 -23.36 -13.55 -17.79
CA THR A 67 -22.05 -12.89 -17.78
C THR A 67 -21.78 -12.29 -16.41
N GLN A 68 -20.62 -12.59 -15.82
CA GLN A 68 -20.13 -11.92 -14.61
C GLN A 68 -18.94 -11.04 -15.00
N GLU A 69 -18.93 -9.82 -14.50
CA GLU A 69 -17.83 -8.88 -14.71
C GLU A 69 -16.85 -8.95 -13.53
N TRP A 70 -15.59 -9.28 -13.82
CA TRP A 70 -14.51 -9.26 -12.84
C TRP A 70 -13.66 -8.00 -13.06
N ASN A 71 -13.66 -7.12 -12.06
CA ASN A 71 -12.81 -5.94 -12.06
C ASN A 71 -11.35 -6.32 -11.74
N GLY A 72 -10.44 -5.95 -12.65
CA GLY A 72 -9.01 -5.89 -12.37
C GLY A 72 -8.65 -4.68 -11.50
N GLY A 73 -7.37 -4.51 -11.19
CA GLY A 73 -6.86 -3.36 -10.45
C GLY A 73 -5.58 -3.63 -9.65
N ALA A 74 -4.89 -2.55 -9.29
CA ALA A 74 -3.69 -2.58 -8.46
C ALA A 74 -4.04 -2.54 -6.96
N VAL A 75 -4.79 -3.53 -6.47
CA VAL A 75 -5.37 -3.53 -5.11
C VAL A 75 -4.32 -3.85 -4.04
N ALA A 76 -3.37 -4.74 -4.35
CA ALA A 76 -2.36 -5.14 -3.38
C ALA A 76 -1.36 -4.02 -3.02
N SER A 77 -1.16 -3.05 -3.92
CA SER A 77 -0.22 -1.93 -3.73
C SER A 77 -0.87 -0.59 -3.35
N GLN A 78 -2.20 -0.50 -3.28
CA GLN A 78 -2.93 0.77 -3.14
C GLN A 78 -2.91 1.34 -1.72
#